data_AF-A0A1G8L5V7-F1
#
_entry.id   AF-A0A1G8L5V7-F1
#
_cell.length_a   1.000
_cell.length_b   1.000
_cell.length_c   1.000
_cell.angle_alpha   90.00
_cell.angle_beta   90.00
_cell.angle_gamma   90.00
#
_symmetry.space_group_name_H-M   'P 1'
#
loop_
_entity.id
_entity.type
_entity.pdbx_description
1 polymer ?
#
loop_
_entity_poly.entity_id
_entity_poly.type
_entity_poly.pdbx_seq_one_letter_code
_entity_poly.pdbx_strand_id
1 'polypeptide(L)'
;MADSPGRVLPFPSRPSPARVTSYKACPAQADAELRADMLRELLDDLVIQEQLETDYLRILAASLAANALLNELVVLYRRAISQVQGGARGE
;
A
#
# COMPACT_ATOMS: atom_id res chain seq x y z
N MET A 1 -30.02 29.39 56.61
CA MET A 1 -29.58 29.94 55.32
C MET A 1 -28.36 29.18 54.87
N ALA A 2 -28.40 28.60 53.68
CA ALA A 2 -27.22 28.03 53.03
C ALA A 2 -27.43 28.20 51.51
N ASP A 3 -26.98 29.32 50.98
CA ASP A 3 -26.88 29.53 49.54
C ASP A 3 -25.60 28.88 49.05
N SER A 4 -25.72 27.75 48.37
CA SER A 4 -24.64 27.16 47.59
C SER A 4 -24.84 27.51 46.11
N PRO A 5 -24.01 28.39 45.51
CA PRO A 5 -24.11 28.65 44.08
C PRO A 5 -23.66 27.38 43.34
N GLY A 6 -24.59 26.78 42.60
CA GLY A 6 -24.34 25.58 41.81
C GLY A 6 -23.13 25.77 40.88
N ARG A 7 -22.07 25.00 41.11
CA ARG A 7 -20.85 25.05 40.30
C ARG A 7 -21.09 24.30 38.99
N VAL A 8 -21.40 25.05 37.92
CA VAL A 8 -21.49 24.49 36.57
C VAL A 8 -20.07 24.24 36.06
N LEU A 9 -19.73 22.98 35.81
CA LEU A 9 -18.47 22.61 35.17
C LEU A 9 -18.62 22.77 33.65
N PRO A 10 -17.68 23.43 32.96
CA PRO A 10 -17.75 23.57 31.51
C PRO A 10 -17.66 22.19 30.86
N PHE A 11 -18.44 22.00 29.79
CA PHE A 11 -18.39 20.80 28.98
C PHE A 11 -16.97 20.63 28.42
N PRO A 12 -16.37 19.43 28.46
CA PRO A 12 -15.01 19.24 27.98
C PRO A 12 -14.92 19.61 26.50
N SER A 13 -14.08 20.60 26.19
CA SER A 13 -13.81 20.99 24.81
C SER A 13 -13.29 19.80 24.04
N ARG A 14 -13.88 19.55 22.87
CA ARG A 14 -13.45 18.48 21.97
C ARG A 14 -11.97 18.71 21.63
N PRO A 15 -11.07 17.73 21.84
CA PRO A 15 -9.71 17.87 21.32
C PRO A 15 -9.82 18.14 19.82
N SER A 16 -9.10 19.17 19.35
CA SER A 16 -8.99 19.43 17.92
C SER A 16 -8.62 18.12 17.24
N PRO A 17 -9.23 17.78 16.08
CA PRO A 17 -8.86 16.56 15.39
C PRO A 17 -7.34 16.60 15.24
N ALA A 18 -6.67 15.64 15.88
CA ALA A 18 -5.24 15.48 15.73
C ALA A 18 -4.97 15.59 14.24
N ARG A 19 -4.00 16.40 13.81
CA ARG A 19 -3.59 16.43 12.40
C ARG A 19 -3.28 14.99 12.05
N VAL A 20 -4.26 14.32 11.46
CA VAL A 20 -4.09 13.02 10.85
C VAL A 20 -3.07 13.35 9.79
N THR A 21 -1.83 12.91 10.00
CA THR A 21 -0.85 12.91 8.92
C THR A 21 -1.60 12.23 7.80
N SER A 22 -1.95 13.00 6.77
CA SER A 22 -2.76 12.48 5.69
C SER A 22 -1.87 11.48 5.00
N TYR A 23 -1.96 10.22 5.43
CA TYR A 23 -1.49 9.09 4.68
C TYR A 23 -2.33 9.12 3.41
N LYS A 24 -1.91 9.92 2.44
CA LYS A 24 -2.46 9.92 1.10
C LYS A 24 -2.05 8.57 0.56
N ALA A 25 -2.95 7.59 0.71
CA ALA A 25 -2.80 6.29 0.10
C ALA A 25 -2.52 6.56 -1.38
N CYS A 26 -1.28 6.30 -1.80
CA CYS A 26 -0.87 6.47 -3.18
C CYS A 26 -1.38 5.22 -3.90
N PRO A 27 -2.46 5.31 -4.71
CA PRO A 27 -3.06 4.12 -5.32
C PRO A 27 -2.05 3.35 -6.16
N ALA A 28 -1.11 4.06 -6.81
CA ALA A 28 -0.04 3.44 -7.58
C ALA A 28 0.97 2.66 -6.71
N GLN A 29 1.17 3.05 -5.45
CA GLN A 29 2.04 2.31 -4.54
C GLN A 29 1.38 0.98 -4.13
N ALA A 30 0.12 1.02 -3.70
CA ALA A 30 -0.63 -0.18 -3.34
C ALA A 30 -0.73 -1.18 -4.51
N ASP A 31 -0.98 -0.66 -5.72
CA ASP A 31 -1.00 -1.46 -6.94
C ASP A 31 0.37 -2.10 -7.26
N ALA A 32 1.48 -1.43 -6.92
CA ALA A 32 2.83 -1.96 -7.09
C ALA A 32 3.15 -3.05 -6.05
N GLU A 33 2.74 -2.86 -4.81
CA GLU A 33 2.87 -3.83 -3.72
C GLU A 33 2.13 -5.12 -4.08
N LEU A 34 0.89 -5.03 -4.58
CA LEU A 34 0.12 -6.18 -5.05
C LEU A 34 0.86 -6.98 -6.13
N ARG A 35 1.46 -6.31 -7.11
CA ARG A 35 2.21 -6.99 -8.18
C ARG A 35 3.50 -7.64 -7.69
N ALA A 36 4.12 -7.06 -6.66
CA ALA A 36 5.28 -7.68 -6.00
C ALA A 36 4.88 -8.97 -5.28
N ASP A 37 3.73 -8.97 -4.61
CA ASP A 37 3.19 -10.17 -3.95
C ASP A 37 2.86 -11.26 -4.96
N MET A 38 2.17 -10.93 -6.07
CA MET A 38 1.88 -11.89 -7.14
C MET A 38 3.15 -12.49 -7.76
N LEU A 39 4.20 -11.68 -7.94
CA LEU A 39 5.48 -12.15 -8.43
C LEU A 39 6.13 -13.13 -7.45
N ARG A 40 6.07 -12.82 -6.14
CA ARG A 40 6.59 -13.71 -5.10
C ARG A 40 5.87 -15.05 -5.11
N GLU A 41 4.54 -15.05 -5.13
CA GLU A 41 3.73 -16.28 -5.18
C GLU A 41 4.10 -17.15 -6.39
N LEU A 42 4.25 -16.53 -7.57
CA LEU A 42 4.63 -17.23 -8.78
C LEU A 42 6.04 -17.84 -8.73
N LEU A 43 6.99 -17.18 -8.05
CA LEU A 43 8.33 -17.73 -7.84
C LEU A 43 8.32 -18.86 -6.80
N ASP A 44 7.55 -18.73 -5.73
CA ASP A 44 7.40 -19.77 -4.71
C ASP A 44 6.78 -21.04 -5.33
N ASP A 45 5.78 -20.88 -6.19
CA ASP A 45 5.15 -21.98 -6.94
C ASP A 45 6.16 -22.73 -7.82
N LEU A 46 7.09 -22.02 -8.47
CA LEU A 46 8.15 -22.63 -9.27
C LEU A 46 9.12 -23.44 -8.43
N VAL A 47 9.50 -22.94 -7.24
CA VAL A 47 10.41 -23.65 -6.32
C VAL A 47 9.76 -24.92 -5.77
N ILE A 48 8.46 -24.87 -5.46
CA ILE A 48 7.71 -26.05 -5.00
C ILE A 48 7.60 -27.09 -6.12
N GLN A 49 7.41 -26.66 -7.37
CA GLN A 49 7.23 -27.56 -8.50
C GLN A 49 8.53 -28.16 -9.06
N GLU A 50 9.69 -27.53 -8.83
CA GLU A 50 10.99 -28.09 -9.20
C GLU A 50 11.25 -29.46 -8.53
N GLN A 51 10.64 -29.71 -7.37
CA GLN A 51 10.75 -30.97 -6.64
C GLN A 51 9.96 -32.13 -7.28
N LEU A 52 9.12 -31.85 -8.29
CA LEU A 52 8.13 -32.79 -8.86
C LEU A 52 8.36 -33.13 -10.35
N GLU A 53 9.55 -32.86 -10.89
CA GLU A 53 9.86 -32.73 -12.33
C GLU A 53 9.13 -31.56 -12.99
N THR A 54 9.89 -30.51 -13.31
CA THR A 54 9.38 -29.28 -13.92
C THR A 54 9.30 -29.41 -15.45
N ASP A 55 8.08 -29.27 -15.97
CA ASP A 55 7.82 -29.13 -17.41
C ASP A 55 8.38 -27.78 -17.92
N TYR A 56 9.23 -27.82 -18.95
CA TYR A 56 9.80 -26.64 -19.61
C TYR A 56 8.72 -25.60 -19.99
N LEU A 57 7.54 -26.05 -20.43
CA LEU A 57 6.44 -25.15 -20.79
C LEU A 57 5.91 -24.36 -19.59
N ARG A 58 5.92 -24.94 -18.39
CA ARG A 58 5.50 -24.26 -17.16
C ARG A 58 6.50 -23.21 -16.73
N ILE A 59 7.80 -23.53 -16.78
CA ILE A 59 8.86 -22.54 -16.51
C ILE A 59 8.76 -21.38 -17.50
N LEU A 60 8.56 -21.68 -18.78
CA LEU A 60 8.39 -20.66 -19.81
C LEU A 60 7.17 -19.78 -19.51
N ALA A 61 6.00 -20.37 -19.21
CA ALA A 61 4.79 -19.63 -18.88
C ALA A 61 4.97 -18.73 -17.63
N ALA A 62 5.57 -19.27 -16.56
CA ALA A 62 5.85 -18.53 -15.34
C ALA A 62 6.83 -17.37 -15.60
N SER A 63 7.89 -17.61 -16.38
CA SER A 63 8.85 -16.54 -16.73
C SER A 63 8.21 -15.40 -17.53
N LEU A 64 7.28 -15.71 -18.43
CA LEU A 64 6.53 -14.69 -19.18
C LEU A 64 5.62 -13.88 -18.26
N ALA A 65 4.90 -14.55 -17.35
CA ALA A 65 4.04 -13.90 -16.37
C ALA A 65 4.84 -13.03 -15.39
N ALA A 66 5.97 -13.51 -14.89
CA ALA A 66 6.88 -12.74 -14.02
C ALA A 66 7.37 -11.47 -14.72
N ASN A 67 7.79 -11.56 -15.99
CA ASN A 67 8.21 -10.40 -16.76
C ASN A 67 7.09 -9.37 -16.95
N ALA A 68 5.86 -9.81 -17.18
CA ALA A 68 4.70 -8.91 -17.28
C ALA A 68 4.47 -8.17 -15.95
N LEU A 69 4.45 -8.90 -14.83
CA LEU A 69 4.28 -8.31 -13.49
C LEU A 69 5.39 -7.32 -13.13
N LEU A 70 6.65 -7.63 -13.45
CA LEU A 70 7.79 -6.72 -13.24
C LEU A 70 7.64 -5.42 -14.03
N ASN A 71 7.24 -5.50 -15.30
CA ASN A 71 7.03 -4.32 -16.13
C ASN A 71 5.94 -3.41 -15.56
N GLU A 72 4.82 -4.00 -15.12
CA GLU A 72 3.74 -3.24 -14.49
C GLU A 72 4.17 -2.61 -13.16
N LEU A 73 4.91 -3.36 -12.31
CA LEU A 73 5.46 -2.86 -11.05
C LEU A 73 6.35 -1.64 -11.27
N VAL A 74 7.25 -1.68 -12.26
CA VAL A 74 8.14 -0.54 -12.59
C VAL A 74 7.35 0.70 -12.96
N VAL A 75 6.29 0.55 -13.77
CA VAL A 75 5.42 1.68 -14.16
C VAL A 75 4.72 2.28 -12.94
N LEU A 76 4.16 1.43 -12.09
CA LEU A 76 3.44 1.85 -10.90
C LEU A 76 4.35 2.49 -9.86
N TYR A 77 5.56 1.97 -9.68
CA TYR A 77 6.56 2.55 -8.80
C TYR A 77 6.99 3.95 -9.26
N ARG A 78 7.27 4.12 -10.57
CA ARG A 78 7.57 5.44 -11.16
C ARG A 78 6.39 6.41 -10.98
N ARG A 79 5.16 5.93 -11.16
CA ARG A 79 3.94 6.71 -10.95
C ARG A 79 3.79 7.10 -9.48
N ALA A 80 4.08 6.20 -8.54
CA ALA A 80 4.03 6.48 -7.11
C ALA A 80 5.02 7.58 -6.71
N ILE A 81 6.27 7.49 -7.18
CA ILE A 81 7.28 8.55 -6.98
C ILE A 81 6.79 9.89 -7.54
N SER A 82 6.24 9.87 -8.76
CA SER A 82 5.76 11.08 -9.43
C SER A 82 4.58 11.71 -8.71
N GLN A 83 3.68 10.93 -8.11
CA GLN A 83 2.56 11.43 -7.30
C GLN A 83 3.04 12.10 -6.01
N VAL A 84 4.04 11.53 -5.34
CA VAL A 84 4.65 12.13 -4.14
C VAL A 84 5.36 13.45 -4.48
N GLN A 85 6.08 13.51 -5.61
CA GLN A 85 6.80 14.71 -6.04
C GLN A 85 5.89 15.80 -6.63
N GLY A 86 4.85 15.41 -7.37
CA GLY A 86 3.86 16.34 -7.94
C GLY A 86 2.95 16.96 -6.87
N GLY A 87 2.68 16.24 -5.79
CA GLY A 87 1.98 16.78 -4.62
C GLY A 87 2.75 17.87 -3.86
N ALA A 88 4.08 17.94 -4.00
CA ALA A 88 4.93 18.94 -3.33
C ALA A 88 5.02 20.27 -4.09
N ARG A 89 4.48 20.37 -5.30
CA ARG A 89 4.55 21.56 -6.17
C ARG A 89 3.24 22.34 -6.28
N GLY A 90 2.19 21.88 -5.60
CA GLY A 90 0.84 22.42 -5.66
C GLY A 90 0.29 22.96 -4.33
N GLU A 91 1.16 23.31 -3.38
CA GLU A 91 0.81 24.07 -2.16
C GLU A 91 1.44 25.47 -2.20
#